data_AF-A0A965CTN3-F1
#
_entry.id   AF-A0A965CTN3-F1
#
_cell.length_a   1.000
_cell.length_b   1.000
_cell.length_c   1.000
_cell.angle_alpha   90.00
_cell.angle_beta   90.00
_cell.angle_gamma   90.00
#
_symmetry.space_group_name_H-M   'P 1'
#
loop_
_entity.id
_entity.type
_entity.pdbx_description
1 polymer ?
#
loop_
_entity_poly.entity_id
_entity_poly.type
_entity_poly.pdbx_seq_one_letter_code
_entity_poly.pdbx_strand_id
1 'polypeptide(L)'
;MTQKASSGASVIGDEVLTDEYYQRVVEQAHKLMELEEFQGDRWQWLDDLDDDGLFLFCYMFQDYYEKTLTASKYEETVYTISLLMHKLLPPSSKSGLSKMEEFQIILALYETMKKKEMPWDACEAFITSKIADFQSNN
;
A
#
# COMPACT_ATOMS: atom_id res chain seq x y z
N MET A 1 -3.35 -1.58 37.83
CA MET A 1 -3.37 -0.51 36.80
C MET A 1 -1.95 -0.28 36.31
N THR A 2 -1.59 -0.82 35.15
CA THR A 2 -0.63 -0.17 34.25
C THR A 2 -0.90 -0.69 32.84
N GLN A 3 -1.65 0.09 32.06
CA GLN A 3 -1.73 -0.08 30.61
C GLN A 3 -0.34 0.21 30.05
N LYS A 4 0.27 -0.75 29.35
CA LYS A 4 1.35 -0.43 28.42
C LYS A 4 0.69 0.05 27.14
N ALA A 5 0.91 1.32 26.85
CA ALA A 5 0.48 1.98 25.63
C ALA A 5 1.05 1.24 24.41
N SER A 6 0.13 0.82 23.56
CA SER A 6 0.34 0.64 22.12
C SER A 6 0.62 2.00 21.47
N SER A 7 1.17 1.93 20.26
CA SER A 7 1.24 2.98 19.24
C SER A 7 2.47 3.89 19.22
N GLY A 8 3.09 3.94 18.04
CA GLY A 8 3.97 5.03 17.62
C GLY A 8 5.16 4.61 16.78
N ALA A 9 4.96 3.91 15.66
CA ALA A 9 5.94 3.97 14.58
C ALA A 9 5.91 5.41 14.04
N SER A 10 6.79 6.24 14.57
CA SER A 10 6.97 7.64 14.20
C SER A 10 8.28 7.76 13.42
N VAL A 11 8.22 7.48 12.12
CA VAL A 11 9.18 8.01 11.13
C VAL A 11 8.43 8.33 9.84
N ILE A 12 7.45 9.24 9.90
CA ILE A 12 7.07 10.08 8.76
C ILE A 12 6.78 11.45 9.38
N GLY A 13 7.81 12.28 9.47
CA GLY A 13 7.63 13.65 9.93
C GLY A 13 6.95 14.43 8.83
N ASP A 14 5.66 14.72 9.00
CA ASP A 14 4.89 15.77 8.29
C ASP A 14 5.20 15.95 6.80
N GLU A 15 5.55 14.86 6.10
CA GLU A 15 5.69 14.86 4.65
C GLU A 15 4.27 14.80 4.12
N VAL A 16 3.82 15.89 3.50
CA VAL A 16 2.62 15.87 2.68
C VAL A 16 2.81 14.73 1.69
N LEU A 17 2.01 13.68 1.84
CA LEU A 17 2.01 12.52 0.95
C LEU A 17 1.49 12.98 -0.41
N THR A 18 2.39 13.43 -1.26
CA THR A 18 2.09 13.94 -2.61
C THR A 18 2.39 12.91 -3.68
N ASP A 19 1.92 13.16 -4.90
CA ASP A 19 2.30 12.35 -6.06
C ASP A 19 3.82 12.41 -6.34
N GLU A 20 4.52 13.47 -5.90
CA GLU A 20 5.99 13.53 -5.96
C GLU A 20 6.64 12.52 -5.03
N TYR A 21 6.07 12.31 -3.85
CA TYR A 21 6.53 11.27 -2.92
C TYR A 21 6.38 9.89 -3.56
N TYR A 22 5.22 9.60 -4.16
CA TYR A 22 4.99 8.36 -4.89
C TYR A 22 6.08 8.11 -5.95
N GLN A 23 6.34 9.09 -6.82
CA GLN A 23 7.35 8.95 -7.87
C GLN A 23 8.76 8.69 -7.31
N ARG A 24 9.15 9.40 -6.24
CA ARG A 24 10.45 9.18 -5.60
C ARG A 24 10.57 7.78 -5.02
N VAL A 25 9.51 7.24 -4.44
CA VAL A 25 9.51 5.88 -3.90
C VAL A 25 9.62 4.85 -5.01
N VAL A 26 8.90 5.02 -6.12
CA VAL A 26 9.02 4.13 -7.30
C VAL A 26 10.44 4.17 -7.88
N GLU A 27 11.04 5.35 -8.04
CA GLU A 27 12.44 5.47 -8.47
C GLU A 27 13.42 4.78 -7.52
N GLN A 28 13.17 4.85 -6.20
CA GLN A 28 13.97 4.14 -5.20
C GLN A 28 13.77 2.63 -5.27
N ALA A 29 12.56 2.17 -5.57
CA ALA A 29 12.26 0.75 -5.74
C ALA A 29 13.10 0.13 -6.86
N HIS A 30 13.17 0.79 -8.01
CA HIS A 30 14.00 0.34 -9.13
C HIS A 30 15.48 0.22 -8.73
N LYS A 31 16.03 1.21 -8.01
CA LYS A 31 17.42 1.15 -7.52
C LYS A 31 17.63 0.05 -6.50
N LEU A 32 16.64 -0.18 -5.62
CA LEU A 32 16.69 -1.23 -4.62
C LEU A 32 16.75 -2.61 -5.30
N MET A 33 15.97 -2.81 -6.35
CA MET A 33 15.95 -4.05 -7.12
C MET A 33 17.29 -4.38 -7.78
N GLU A 34 18.16 -3.40 -8.06
CA GLU A 34 19.50 -3.64 -8.62
C GLU A 34 20.48 -4.27 -7.61
N LEU A 35 20.14 -4.34 -6.32
CA LEU A 35 21.00 -4.95 -5.31
C LEU A 35 21.01 -6.48 -5.44
N GLU A 36 22.17 -7.09 -5.18
CA GLU A 36 22.39 -8.55 -5.29
C GLU A 36 21.36 -9.37 -4.50
N GLU A 37 20.88 -8.84 -3.37
CA GLU A 37 19.88 -9.52 -2.54
C GLU A 37 18.53 -9.74 -3.24
N PHE A 38 18.18 -8.91 -4.22
CA PHE A 38 16.93 -8.99 -5.00
C PHE A 38 17.09 -9.64 -6.37
N GLN A 39 18.28 -10.10 -6.72
CA GLN A 39 18.56 -10.73 -8.02
C GLN A 39 18.35 -12.25 -8.02
N GLY A 40 17.95 -12.84 -6.89
CA GLY A 40 17.71 -14.28 -6.75
C GLY A 40 16.29 -14.73 -7.10
N ASP A 41 16.11 -16.03 -7.35
CA ASP A 41 14.83 -16.66 -7.76
C ASP A 41 13.63 -16.28 -6.86
N ARG A 42 13.87 -16.01 -5.57
CA ARG A 42 12.85 -15.60 -4.61
C ARG A 42 12.16 -14.28 -4.98
N TRP A 43 12.79 -13.45 -5.79
CA TRP A 43 12.37 -12.09 -6.11
C TRP A 43 11.96 -11.89 -7.56
N GLN A 44 11.91 -12.97 -8.37
CA GLN A 44 11.46 -12.90 -9.76
C GLN A 44 10.05 -12.30 -9.92
N TRP A 45 9.22 -12.43 -8.90
CA TRP A 45 7.88 -11.84 -8.86
C TRP A 45 7.89 -10.29 -8.93
N LEU A 46 9.02 -9.65 -8.62
CA LEU A 46 9.19 -8.20 -8.75
C LEU A 46 9.17 -7.73 -10.21
N ASP A 47 9.56 -8.59 -11.16
CA ASP A 47 9.59 -8.26 -12.60
C ASP A 47 8.18 -8.07 -13.18
N ASP A 48 7.16 -8.63 -12.52
CA ASP A 48 5.75 -8.54 -12.93
C ASP A 48 5.03 -7.32 -12.33
N LEU A 49 5.68 -6.54 -11.46
CA LEU A 49 5.06 -5.39 -10.80
C LEU A 49 5.02 -4.16 -11.70
N ASP A 50 3.89 -3.49 -11.69
CA ASP A 50 3.77 -2.11 -12.17
C ASP A 50 4.24 -1.11 -11.11
N ASP A 51 4.27 0.18 -11.44
CA ASP A 51 4.71 1.25 -10.52
C ASP A 51 3.92 1.24 -9.20
N ASP A 52 2.63 0.88 -9.22
CA ASP A 52 1.81 0.79 -8.01
C ASP A 52 2.24 -0.40 -7.13
N GLY A 53 2.54 -1.55 -7.75
CA GLY A 53 3.15 -2.70 -7.08
C GLY A 53 4.53 -2.39 -6.51
N LEU A 54 5.38 -1.67 -7.25
CA LEU A 54 6.72 -1.26 -6.80
C LEU A 54 6.65 -0.29 -5.61
N PHE A 55 5.69 0.64 -5.63
CA PHE A 55 5.42 1.49 -4.49
C PHE A 55 5.06 0.67 -3.25
N LEU A 56 4.14 -0.29 -3.37
CA LEU A 56 3.73 -1.16 -2.26
C LEU A 56 4.86 -2.04 -1.75
N PHE A 57 5.69 -2.56 -2.65
CA PHE A 57 6.92 -3.25 -2.32
C PHE A 57 7.76 -2.36 -1.42
N CYS A 58 8.18 -1.17 -1.88
CA CYS A 58 9.00 -0.28 -1.05
C CYS A 58 8.32 0.16 0.25
N TYR A 59 7.02 0.46 0.22
CA TYR A 59 6.27 0.88 1.40
C TYR A 59 6.30 -0.16 2.52
N MET A 60 6.21 -1.45 2.17
CA MET A 60 6.23 -2.56 3.13
C MET A 60 7.63 -3.14 3.37
N PHE A 61 8.65 -2.61 2.70
CA PHE A 61 10.01 -3.13 2.81
C PHE A 61 10.55 -3.07 4.24
N GLN A 62 10.23 -2.00 4.98
CA GLN A 62 10.64 -1.85 6.37
C GLN A 62 10.10 -2.98 7.26
N ASP A 63 8.83 -3.36 7.10
CA ASP A 63 8.21 -4.46 7.86
C ASP A 63 8.86 -5.81 7.54
N TYR A 64 9.20 -6.02 6.27
CA TYR A 64 9.97 -7.20 5.86
C TYR A 64 11.39 -7.19 6.47
N TYR A 65 12.09 -6.06 6.40
CA TYR A 65 13.45 -5.91 6.91
C TYR A 65 13.52 -6.07 8.44
N GLU A 66 12.54 -5.55 9.17
CA GLU A 66 12.38 -5.72 10.62
C GLU A 66 11.84 -7.11 11.02
N LYS A 67 11.56 -7.97 10.03
CA LYS A 67 11.05 -9.34 10.19
C LYS A 67 9.68 -9.41 10.88
N THR A 68 8.90 -8.34 10.79
CA THR A 68 7.48 -8.34 11.19
C THR A 68 6.61 -8.96 10.08
N LEU A 69 7.12 -8.99 8.84
CA LEU A 69 6.52 -9.64 7.68
C LEU A 69 7.47 -10.69 7.10
N THR A 70 6.98 -11.92 6.87
CA THR A 70 7.78 -12.96 6.21
C THR A 70 7.86 -12.71 4.71
N ALA A 71 8.90 -13.23 4.04
CA ALA A 71 9.05 -13.05 2.59
C ALA A 71 7.81 -13.50 1.81
N SER A 72 7.21 -14.65 2.18
CA SER A 72 6.00 -15.17 1.52
C SER A 72 4.79 -14.27 1.75
N LYS A 73 4.62 -13.75 2.97
CA LYS A 73 3.53 -12.84 3.28
C LYS A 73 3.72 -11.45 2.67
N TYR A 74 4.96 -11.05 2.45
CA TYR A 74 5.28 -9.79 1.78
C TYR A 74 4.84 -9.81 0.32
N GLU A 75 5.27 -10.81 -0.45
CA GLU A 75 4.82 -11.05 -1.83
C GLU A 75 3.29 -11.13 -1.92
N GLU A 76 2.66 -11.99 -1.10
CA GLU A 76 1.20 -12.16 -1.09
C GLU A 76 0.48 -10.85 -0.78
N THR A 77 1.01 -10.04 0.16
CA THR A 77 0.39 -8.77 0.54
C THR A 77 0.49 -7.74 -0.58
N VAL A 78 1.67 -7.60 -1.22
CA VAL A 78 1.85 -6.68 -2.36
C VAL A 78 0.86 -7.03 -3.47
N TYR A 79 0.81 -8.29 -3.90
CA TYR A 79 -0.11 -8.71 -4.94
C TYR A 79 -1.58 -8.53 -4.55
N THR A 80 -1.95 -8.83 -3.31
CA THR A 80 -3.32 -8.67 -2.84
C THR A 80 -3.75 -7.21 -2.91
N ILE A 81 -2.91 -6.29 -2.42
CA ILE A 81 -3.25 -4.86 -2.42
C ILE A 81 -3.27 -4.31 -3.84
N SER A 82 -2.30 -4.64 -4.68
CA SER A 82 -2.30 -4.25 -6.10
C SER A 82 -3.58 -4.72 -6.79
N LEU A 83 -4.00 -5.97 -6.56
CA LEU A 83 -5.24 -6.49 -7.13
C LEU A 83 -6.47 -5.71 -6.64
N LEU A 84 -6.57 -5.45 -5.34
CA LEU A 84 -7.67 -4.68 -4.78
C LEU A 84 -7.72 -3.27 -5.39
N MET A 85 -6.56 -2.64 -5.56
CA MET A 85 -6.43 -1.32 -6.17
C MET A 85 -6.99 -1.32 -7.59
N HIS A 86 -6.53 -2.24 -8.43
CA HIS A 86 -6.97 -2.40 -9.82
C HIS A 86 -8.45 -2.77 -9.98
N LYS A 87 -9.03 -3.46 -9.00
CA LYS A 87 -10.40 -3.98 -9.08
C LYS A 87 -11.45 -3.09 -8.43
N LEU A 88 -11.10 -2.38 -7.36
CA LEU A 88 -12.07 -1.64 -6.53
C LEU A 88 -11.94 -0.13 -6.69
N LEU A 89 -10.77 0.40 -7.02
CA LEU A 89 -10.65 1.83 -7.28
C LEU A 89 -11.15 2.15 -8.70
N PRO A 90 -11.91 3.24 -8.88
CA PRO A 90 -12.18 3.75 -10.20
C PRO A 90 -10.87 4.17 -10.88
N PRO A 91 -10.78 4.12 -12.21
CA PRO A 91 -9.59 4.61 -12.93
C PRO A 91 -9.26 6.03 -12.49
N SER A 92 -7.97 6.37 -12.33
CA SER A 92 -7.54 7.67 -11.78
C SER A 92 -8.12 8.89 -12.52
N SER A 93 -8.38 8.75 -13.83
CA SER A 93 -9.08 9.76 -14.64
C SER A 93 -10.52 10.09 -14.20
N LYS A 94 -11.13 9.25 -13.37
CA LYS A 94 -12.52 9.34 -12.89
C LYS A 94 -12.63 9.43 -11.37
N SER A 95 -11.55 9.13 -10.63
CA SER A 95 -11.57 9.11 -9.17
C SER A 95 -11.57 10.52 -8.57
N GLY A 96 -10.88 11.47 -9.22
CA GLY A 96 -10.63 12.80 -8.67
C GLY A 96 -9.69 12.78 -7.45
N LEU A 97 -9.00 11.66 -7.24
CA LEU A 97 -8.06 11.45 -6.14
C LEU A 97 -6.62 11.63 -6.65
N SER A 98 -5.74 12.09 -5.78
CA SER A 98 -4.30 11.91 -5.91
C SER A 98 -3.93 10.44 -5.74
N LYS A 99 -2.73 10.06 -6.20
CA LYS A 99 -2.25 8.68 -6.09
C LYS A 99 -2.08 8.27 -4.63
N MET A 100 -1.67 9.19 -3.76
CA MET A 100 -1.52 8.92 -2.34
C MET A 100 -2.86 8.71 -1.63
N GLU A 101 -3.91 9.42 -2.02
CA GLU A 101 -5.27 9.17 -1.52
C GLU A 101 -5.77 7.78 -1.96
N GLU A 102 -5.51 7.38 -3.20
CA GLU A 102 -5.79 6.02 -3.68
C GLU A 102 -5.13 4.96 -2.78
N PHE A 103 -3.84 5.12 -2.46
CA PHE A 103 -3.11 4.22 -1.55
C PHE A 103 -3.65 4.23 -0.13
N GLN A 104 -3.96 5.40 0.43
CA GLN A 104 -4.54 5.49 1.78
C GLN A 104 -5.86 4.75 1.88
N ILE A 105 -6.73 4.91 0.89
CA ILE A 105 -8.03 4.24 0.84
C ILE A 105 -7.84 2.71 0.77
N ILE A 106 -6.97 2.23 -0.13
CA ILE A 106 -6.82 0.78 -0.33
C ILE A 106 -6.12 0.09 0.83
N LEU A 107 -5.12 0.74 1.45
CA LEU A 107 -4.47 0.25 2.66
C LEU A 107 -5.45 0.21 3.84
N ALA A 108 -6.31 1.22 3.98
CA ALA A 108 -7.36 1.22 4.99
C ALA A 108 -8.38 0.08 4.77
N LEU A 109 -8.75 -0.21 3.52
CA LEU A 109 -9.58 -1.37 3.20
C LEU A 109 -8.87 -2.67 3.61
N TYR A 110 -7.62 -2.86 3.20
CA TYR A 110 -6.84 -4.07 3.50
C TYR A 110 -6.71 -4.32 5.02
N GLU A 111 -6.39 -3.28 5.79
CA GLU A 111 -6.34 -3.36 7.26
C GLU A 111 -7.70 -3.66 7.91
N THR A 112 -8.78 -3.24 7.27
CA THR A 112 -10.14 -3.55 7.73
C THR A 112 -10.48 -5.02 7.44
N MET A 113 -10.14 -5.53 6.26
CA MET A 113 -10.34 -6.93 5.86
C MET A 113 -9.54 -7.90 6.75
N LYS A 114 -8.37 -7.50 7.24
CA LYS A 114 -7.59 -8.29 8.21
C LYS A 114 -8.28 -8.49 9.56
N LYS A 115 -9.19 -7.58 9.94
CA LYS A 115 -9.85 -7.57 11.27
C LYS A 115 -11.24 -8.19 11.24
N LYS A 116 -11.92 -8.18 10.10
CA LYS A 116 -13.26 -8.73 9.92
C LYS A 116 -13.43 -9.25 8.51
N GLU A 117 -14.23 -10.30 8.37
CA GLU A 117 -14.67 -10.78 7.07
C GLU A 117 -15.50 -9.69 6.39
N MET A 118 -15.13 -9.35 5.15
CA MET A 118 -15.83 -8.38 4.32
C MET A 118 -16.19 -9.03 2.99
N PRO A 119 -17.49 -9.19 2.66
CA PRO A 119 -17.89 -9.60 1.32
C PRO A 119 -17.55 -8.49 0.31
N TRP A 120 -17.44 -8.86 -0.96
CA TRP A 120 -17.05 -7.96 -2.04
C TRP A 120 -17.86 -6.66 -2.08
N ASP A 121 -19.19 -6.75 -2.02
CA ASP A 121 -20.09 -5.59 -2.01
C ASP A 121 -19.82 -4.63 -0.84
N ALA A 122 -19.38 -5.16 0.31
CA ALA A 122 -19.00 -4.32 1.45
C ALA A 122 -17.65 -3.62 1.24
N CYS A 123 -16.74 -4.23 0.49
CA CYS A 123 -15.50 -3.59 0.06
C CYS A 123 -15.80 -2.45 -0.93
N GLU A 124 -16.65 -2.67 -1.92
CA GLU A 124 -17.09 -1.64 -2.88
C GLU A 124 -17.79 -0.46 -2.17
N ALA A 125 -18.67 -0.76 -1.22
CA ALA A 125 -19.34 0.27 -0.41
C ALA A 125 -18.35 1.06 0.46
N PHE A 126 -17.35 0.39 1.03
CA PHE A 126 -16.30 1.03 1.82
C PHE A 126 -15.50 2.02 0.96
N ILE A 127 -15.04 1.59 -0.21
CA ILE A 127 -14.29 2.44 -1.14
C ILE A 127 -15.14 3.63 -1.56
N THR A 128 -16.37 3.39 -2.02
CA THR A 128 -17.28 4.46 -2.45
C THR A 128 -17.49 5.51 -1.36
N SER A 129 -17.71 5.08 -0.11
CA SER A 129 -17.83 5.98 1.03
C SER A 129 -16.56 6.79 1.25
N LYS A 130 -15.38 6.16 1.19
CA LYS A 130 -14.11 6.86 1.40
C LYS A 130 -13.81 7.87 0.31
N ILE A 131 -14.06 7.55 -0.95
CA ILE A 131 -13.90 8.49 -2.05
C ILE A 131 -14.80 9.72 -1.85
N ALA A 132 -16.07 9.52 -1.46
CA ALA A 132 -16.99 10.61 -1.18
C ALA A 132 -16.53 11.50 -0.01
N ASP A 133 -15.96 10.91 1.04
CA ASP A 133 -15.38 11.65 2.17
C ASP A 133 -14.23 12.57 1.70
N PHE A 134 -13.32 12.06 0.85
CA PHE A 134 -12.21 12.85 0.30
C PHE A 134 -12.71 13.99 -0.60
N GLN A 135 -13.67 13.71 -1.47
CA GLN A 135 -14.25 14.71 -2.36
C GLN A 135 -15.07 15.79 -1.64
N SER A 136 -15.58 15.51 -0.43
CA SER A 136 -16.33 16.49 0.38
C SER A 136 -15.43 17.38 1.23
N ASN A 137 -14.19 16.94 1.50
CA ASN A 137 -13.24 17.64 2.37
C ASN A 137 -12.20 18.48 1.60
N ASN A 138 -12.13 18.35 0.27
CA ASN A 138 -11.33 19.14 -0.66
C ASN A 138 -12.22 20.10 -1.47
#